data_AF-A0A3L5TUN6-F1
#
_entry.id   AF-A0A3L5TUN6-F1
#
_cell.length_a   1.000
_cell.length_b   1.000
_cell.length_c   1.000
_cell.angle_alpha   90.00
_cell.angle_beta   90.00
_cell.angle_gamma   90.00
#
_symmetry.space_group_name_H-M   'P 1'
#
loop_
_entity.id
_entity.type
_entity.pdbx_description
1 polymer ?
#
loop_
_entity_poly.entity_id
_entity_poly.type
_entity_poly.pdbx_seq_one_letter_code
_entity_poly.pdbx_strand_id
1 'polypeptide(L)'
;EPKILDFSPKNGIQYGDTTITIKGSDIGFEGQKRYKISFYDETFPIECSCKCFFDYSTFEDITSENRIKCKTGKSDGDRNMSRLQVVIDDLTVLSLNRTFKYLPDPTFSLSNKSTKAQQSGGATFTIQGEGFNNVGQITVERVITRDVLSNV
;
A
#
# COMPACT_ATOMS: atom_id res chain seq x y z
N GLU A 1 -25.92 -9.81 7.27
CA GLU A 1 -25.89 -9.19 5.93
C GLU A 1 -24.53 -8.52 5.77
N PRO A 2 -23.82 -8.76 4.67
CA PRO A 2 -22.47 -8.25 4.50
C PRO A 2 -22.43 -6.72 4.48
N LYS A 3 -21.52 -6.13 5.25
CA LYS A 3 -21.34 -4.66 5.35
C LYS A 3 -19.88 -4.29 5.46
N ILE A 4 -19.52 -3.17 4.85
CA ILE A 4 -18.22 -2.52 5.07
C ILE A 4 -18.38 -1.53 6.21
N LEU A 5 -17.52 -1.64 7.22
CA LEU A 5 -17.54 -0.76 8.39
C LEU A 5 -16.48 0.34 8.26
N ASP A 6 -15.27 -0.02 7.85
CA ASP A 6 -14.16 0.92 7.71
C ASP A 6 -13.05 0.38 6.82
N PHE A 7 -12.03 1.19 6.55
CA PHE A 7 -10.76 0.74 5.97
C PHE A 7 -9.58 1.54 6.53
N SER A 8 -8.38 0.97 6.48
CA SER A 8 -7.15 1.65 6.87
C SER A 8 -5.98 1.18 6.01
N PRO A 9 -5.02 2.04 5.64
CA PRO A 9 -4.94 3.48 5.94
C PRO A 9 -5.94 4.34 5.15
N LYS A 10 -6.02 5.63 5.49
CA LYS A 10 -6.86 6.64 4.78
C LYS A 10 -6.11 7.38 3.67
N ASN A 11 -4.85 7.05 3.48
CA ASN A 11 -4.00 7.64 2.46
C ASN A 11 -2.97 6.63 1.97
N GLY A 12 -2.37 6.93 0.83
CA GLY A 12 -1.29 6.18 0.22
C GLY A 12 -0.64 6.99 -0.88
N ILE A 13 0.47 6.52 -1.42
CA ILE A 13 1.23 7.26 -2.44
C ILE A 13 0.64 7.05 -3.85
N GLN A 14 0.87 8.01 -4.74
CA GLN A 14 0.38 7.98 -6.14
C GLN A 14 0.83 6.75 -6.92
N TYR A 15 2.01 6.21 -6.63
CA TYR A 15 2.50 4.96 -7.20
C TYR A 15 1.55 3.78 -6.95
N GLY A 16 0.72 3.87 -5.91
CA GLY A 16 -0.17 2.81 -5.47
C GLY A 16 0.52 1.89 -4.47
N ASP A 17 0.29 0.59 -4.62
CA ASP A 17 0.82 -0.51 -3.79
C ASP A 17 0.59 -0.37 -2.28
N THR A 18 -0.26 0.57 -1.88
CA THR A 18 -0.59 0.81 -0.48
C THR A 18 -1.51 -0.31 -0.02
N THR A 19 -1.09 -1.07 0.98
CA THR A 19 -1.89 -2.18 1.52
C THR A 19 -3.03 -1.62 2.35
N ILE A 20 -4.24 -1.75 1.84
CA ILE A 20 -5.49 -1.37 2.50
C ILE A 20 -6.07 -2.60 3.19
N THR A 21 -6.42 -2.44 4.46
CA THR A 21 -7.23 -3.38 5.22
C THR A 21 -8.64 -2.83 5.34
N ILE A 22 -9.59 -3.50 4.71
CA ILE A 22 -11.02 -3.24 4.79
C ILE A 22 -11.59 -4.07 5.93
N LYS A 23 -12.37 -3.44 6.80
CA LYS A 23 -13.07 -4.07 7.93
C LYS A 23 -14.55 -4.09 7.63
N GLY A 24 -15.22 -5.19 7.96
CA GLY A 24 -16.64 -5.34 7.75
C GLY A 24 -17.30 -6.28 8.75
N SER A 25 -18.53 -6.69 8.40
CA SER A 25 -19.26 -7.79 9.02
C SER A 25 -19.75 -8.71 7.90
N ASP A 26 -19.62 -10.03 8.07
CA ASP A 26 -19.98 -11.06 7.08
C ASP A 26 -19.29 -10.91 5.70
N ILE A 27 -18.18 -10.16 5.62
CA ILE A 27 -17.44 -9.95 4.36
C ILE A 27 -16.35 -11.00 4.11
N GLY A 28 -15.97 -11.77 5.13
CA GLY A 28 -14.89 -12.76 5.10
C GLY A 28 -15.34 -14.22 5.24
N PHE A 29 -16.63 -14.51 5.05
CA PHE A 29 -17.18 -15.85 5.35
C PHE A 29 -16.98 -16.87 4.21
N GLU A 30 -16.56 -18.07 4.63
CA GLU A 30 -16.33 -19.38 3.97
C GLU A 30 -16.61 -19.51 2.46
N GLY A 31 -15.59 -19.98 1.73
CA GLY A 31 -15.65 -20.34 0.31
C GLY A 31 -14.69 -19.56 -0.59
N GLN A 32 -14.53 -20.00 -1.84
CA GLN A 32 -13.80 -19.25 -2.88
C GLN A 32 -14.66 -18.11 -3.41
N LYS A 33 -14.59 -16.94 -2.76
CA LYS A 33 -15.27 -15.72 -3.24
C LYS A 33 -14.34 -14.87 -4.10
N ARG A 34 -14.89 -14.29 -5.16
CA ARG A 34 -14.21 -13.30 -6.02
C ARG A 34 -14.53 -11.90 -5.52
N TYR A 35 -13.50 -11.10 -5.26
CA TYR A 35 -13.65 -9.71 -4.82
C TYR A 35 -13.11 -8.76 -5.88
N LYS A 36 -13.92 -7.77 -6.25
CA LYS A 36 -13.47 -6.60 -7.01
C LYS A 36 -13.59 -5.36 -6.12
N ILE A 37 -12.46 -4.71 -5.87
CA ILE A 37 -12.37 -3.60 -4.92
C ILE A 37 -11.89 -2.36 -5.67
N SER A 38 -12.65 -1.28 -5.58
CA SER A 38 -12.34 -0.04 -6.29
C SER A 38 -12.60 1.17 -5.41
N PHE A 39 -11.69 2.13 -5.46
CA PHE A 39 -11.92 3.47 -4.97
C PHE A 39 -12.49 4.31 -6.11
N TYR A 40 -13.49 5.15 -5.83
CA TYR A 40 -14.13 6.03 -6.80
C TYR A 40 -13.93 7.48 -6.40
N ASP A 41 -13.53 8.29 -7.37
CA ASP A 41 -13.93 9.69 -7.49
C ASP A 41 -15.12 9.73 -8.46
N GLU A 42 -15.95 10.77 -8.43
CA GLU A 42 -17.27 10.88 -9.09
C GLU A 42 -17.34 10.33 -10.52
N THR A 43 -16.23 10.34 -11.25
CA THR A 43 -16.12 9.89 -12.65
C THR A 43 -15.11 8.77 -12.92
N PHE A 44 -14.14 8.50 -12.03
CA PHE A 44 -13.03 7.57 -12.33
C PHE A 44 -12.79 6.57 -11.19
N PRO A 45 -12.96 5.25 -11.44
CA PRO A 45 -12.50 4.22 -10.52
C PRO A 45 -10.99 4.04 -10.60
N ILE A 46 -10.34 3.90 -9.43
CA ILE A 46 -9.03 3.30 -9.31
C ILE A 46 -9.22 1.93 -8.67
N GLU A 47 -8.96 0.89 -9.46
CA GLU A 47 -9.06 -0.49 -8.99
C GLU A 47 -7.92 -0.80 -8.03
N CYS A 48 -8.25 -1.48 -6.94
CA CYS A 48 -7.25 -2.07 -6.08
C CYS A 48 -6.86 -3.43 -6.66
N SER A 49 -5.57 -3.64 -6.89
CA SER A 49 -5.05 -4.98 -7.10
C SER A 49 -5.16 -5.73 -5.78
N CYS A 50 -6.24 -6.47 -5.64
CA CYS A 50 -6.25 -7.52 -4.64
C CYS A 50 -5.17 -8.51 -5.09
N LYS A 51 -4.10 -8.67 -4.32
CA LYS A 51 -3.36 -9.94 -4.34
C LYS A 51 -4.23 -11.03 -3.69
N CYS A 52 -5.49 -11.16 -4.13
CA CYS A 52 -6.21 -12.42 -4.06
C CYS A 52 -5.71 -13.21 -5.27
N PHE A 53 -4.43 -13.58 -5.25
CA PHE A 53 -3.89 -14.51 -6.25
C PHE A 53 -4.71 -15.78 -6.08
N PHE A 54 -5.30 -16.27 -7.17
CA PHE A 54 -5.67 -17.67 -7.28
C PHE A 54 -4.36 -18.48 -7.33
N ASP A 55 -3.63 -18.48 -6.22
CA ASP A 55 -2.54 -19.39 -5.96
C ASP A 55 -3.05 -20.33 -4.88
N TYR A 56 -3.18 -21.61 -5.21
CA TYR A 56 -3.64 -22.66 -4.30
C TYR A 56 -2.67 -22.91 -3.12
N SER A 57 -1.73 -22.01 -2.84
CA SER A 57 -0.59 -22.28 -1.96
C SER A 57 -0.35 -21.29 -0.81
N THR A 58 -0.89 -20.06 -0.78
CA THR A 58 -0.79 -19.20 0.42
C THR A 58 -1.90 -18.14 0.47
N PHE A 59 -3.01 -18.49 1.13
CA PHE A 59 -4.00 -17.52 1.62
C PHE A 59 -3.41 -16.78 2.83
N GLU A 60 -2.64 -15.72 2.61
CA GLU A 60 -2.28 -14.80 3.70
C GLU A 60 -3.30 -13.65 3.72
N ASP A 61 -4.30 -13.81 4.59
CA ASP A 61 -5.13 -12.75 5.19
C ASP A 61 -6.46 -12.33 4.53
N ILE A 62 -7.25 -13.29 4.03
CA ILE A 62 -8.66 -13.30 4.50
C ILE A 62 -8.60 -14.00 5.86
N THR A 63 -8.29 -13.23 6.90
CA THR A 63 -8.37 -13.78 8.25
C THR A 63 -9.83 -14.12 8.53
N SER A 64 -10.09 -15.11 9.39
CA SER A 64 -11.42 -15.40 9.96
C SER A 64 -12.12 -14.19 10.62
N GLU A 65 -11.44 -13.04 10.66
CA GLU A 65 -11.87 -11.78 11.24
C GLU A 65 -12.44 -10.80 10.21
N ASN A 66 -13.50 -11.11 9.46
CA ASN A 66 -14.29 -10.10 8.69
C ASN A 66 -13.48 -8.96 8.02
N ARG A 67 -12.35 -9.30 7.39
CA ARG A 67 -11.37 -8.35 6.86
C ARG A 67 -10.91 -8.78 5.47
N ILE A 68 -10.64 -7.79 4.64
CA ILE A 68 -10.10 -7.99 3.29
C ILE A 68 -8.87 -7.10 3.15
N LYS A 69 -7.76 -7.64 2.65
CA LYS A 69 -6.57 -6.86 2.32
C LYS A 69 -6.40 -6.74 0.81
N CYS A 70 -6.07 -5.55 0.33
CA CYS A 70 -5.77 -5.29 -1.08
C CYS A 70 -4.70 -4.22 -1.23
N LYS A 71 -4.05 -4.14 -2.39
CA LYS A 71 -3.08 -3.08 -2.73
C LYS A 71 -3.72 -2.08 -3.68
N THR A 72 -3.56 -0.79 -3.42
CA THR A 72 -4.10 0.24 -4.31
C THR A 72 -3.44 0.21 -5.68
N GLY A 73 -4.20 0.55 -6.72
CA GLY A 73 -3.64 0.87 -8.03
C GLY A 73 -2.94 2.23 -8.04
N LYS A 74 -2.27 2.52 -9.15
CA LYS A 74 -1.62 3.82 -9.39
C LYS A 74 -2.68 4.92 -9.61
N SER A 75 -2.38 6.13 -9.14
CA SER A 75 -3.10 7.37 -9.46
C SER A 75 -2.22 8.31 -10.28
N ASP A 76 -2.78 8.96 -11.30
CA ASP A 76 -2.06 9.93 -12.15
C ASP A 76 -1.90 11.32 -11.51
N GLY A 77 -2.08 11.42 -10.19
CA GLY A 77 -1.89 12.65 -9.43
C GLY A 77 -2.52 12.62 -8.04
N ASP A 78 -2.46 13.75 -7.35
CA ASP A 78 -3.12 13.96 -6.07
C ASP A 78 -4.63 13.93 -6.27
N ARG A 79 -5.25 12.92 -5.68
CA ARG A 79 -6.69 12.68 -5.82
C ARG A 79 -7.29 12.24 -4.50
N ASN A 80 -8.53 12.68 -4.28
CA ASN A 80 -9.36 12.22 -3.18
C ASN A 80 -10.43 11.30 -3.74
N MET A 81 -10.39 10.04 -3.35
CA MET A 81 -11.40 9.06 -3.73
C MET A 81 -12.48 9.06 -2.66
N SER A 82 -13.69 9.51 -2.99
CA SER A 82 -14.77 9.75 -2.03
C SER A 82 -15.47 8.47 -1.57
N ARG A 83 -15.34 7.37 -2.33
CA ARG A 83 -16.07 6.12 -2.07
C ARG A 83 -15.21 4.89 -2.27
N LEU A 84 -15.33 3.92 -1.35
CA LEU A 84 -14.87 2.54 -1.53
C LEU A 84 -16.06 1.68 -1.99
N GLN A 85 -15.85 0.85 -3.00
CA GLN A 85 -16.79 -0.18 -3.42
C GLN A 85 -16.13 -1.56 -3.37
N VAL A 86 -16.88 -2.55 -2.89
CA VAL A 86 -16.49 -3.97 -2.91
C VAL A 86 -17.60 -4.73 -3.59
N VAL A 87 -17.28 -5.41 -4.69
CA VAL A 87 -18.17 -6.34 -5.38
C VAL A 87 -17.75 -7.77 -5.04
N ILE A 88 -18.69 -8.59 -4.59
CA ILE A 88 -18.47 -9.99 -4.19
C ILE A 88 -19.21 -10.88 -5.19
N ASP A 89 -18.47 -11.80 -5.82
CA ASP A 89 -18.95 -12.78 -6.82
C ASP A 89 -19.75 -12.18 -7.97
N ASP A 90 -19.49 -10.92 -8.33
CA ASP A 90 -20.24 -10.15 -9.35
C ASP A 90 -21.73 -9.94 -9.01
N LEU A 91 -22.15 -10.25 -7.77
CA LEU A 91 -23.57 -10.24 -7.35
C LEU A 91 -23.85 -9.23 -6.23
N THR A 92 -22.99 -9.17 -5.22
CA THR A 92 -23.20 -8.30 -4.05
C THR A 92 -22.33 -7.06 -4.16
N VAL A 93 -22.96 -5.87 -4.16
CA VAL A 93 -22.25 -4.59 -4.20
C VAL A 93 -22.37 -3.90 -2.85
N LEU A 94 -21.22 -3.73 -2.19
CA LEU A 94 -21.11 -2.98 -0.94
C LEU A 94 -20.41 -1.65 -1.21
N SER A 95 -20.80 -0.59 -0.51
CA SER A 95 -20.17 0.73 -0.65
C SER A 95 -20.00 1.42 0.69
N LEU A 96 -18.91 2.16 0.81
CA LEU A 96 -18.61 2.98 1.98
C LEU A 96 -18.16 4.37 1.51
N ASN A 97 -18.90 5.41 1.91
CA ASN A 97 -18.57 6.80 1.61
C ASN A 97 -17.53 7.32 2.61
N ARG A 98 -16.27 7.04 2.32
CA ARG A 98 -15.11 7.47 3.11
C ARG A 98 -13.97 7.80 2.16
N THR A 99 -13.28 8.89 2.44
CA THR A 99 -12.21 9.37 1.59
C THR A 99 -10.93 8.55 1.74
N PHE A 100 -10.35 8.15 0.62
CA PHE A 100 -8.95 7.73 0.51
C PHE A 100 -8.17 8.77 -0.29
N LYS A 101 -7.05 9.26 0.26
CA LYS A 101 -6.24 10.30 -0.39
C LYS A 101 -4.95 9.73 -0.98
N TYR A 102 -4.75 9.94 -2.27
CA TYR A 102 -3.45 9.77 -2.90
C TYR A 102 -2.57 10.98 -2.59
N LEU A 103 -1.38 10.71 -2.08
CA LEU A 103 -0.34 11.67 -1.72
C LEU A 103 0.83 11.54 -2.70
N PRO A 104 1.64 12.61 -2.88
CA PRO A 104 2.81 12.54 -3.74
C PRO A 104 3.76 11.41 -3.33
N ASP A 105 4.40 10.80 -4.34
CA ASP A 105 5.44 9.80 -4.16
C ASP A 105 6.64 10.40 -3.40
N PRO A 106 7.29 9.63 -2.50
CA PRO A 106 8.44 10.13 -1.77
C PRO A 106 9.59 10.41 -2.74
N THR A 107 10.27 11.52 -2.53
CA THR A 107 11.47 11.88 -3.27
C THR A 107 12.64 11.98 -2.30
N PHE A 108 13.84 11.67 -2.76
CA PHE A 108 15.03 11.80 -1.93
C PHE A 108 16.19 12.41 -2.70
N SER A 109 17.05 13.08 -1.96
CA SER A 109 18.33 13.57 -2.41
C SER A 109 19.41 13.06 -1.46
N LEU A 110 20.51 12.60 -2.04
CA LEU A 110 21.67 12.21 -1.25
C LEU A 110 22.41 13.48 -0.83
N SER A 111 22.33 13.81 0.46
CA SER A 111 23.20 14.85 1.02
C SER A 111 24.61 14.26 1.18
N ASN A 112 25.62 14.88 0.56
CA ASN A 112 27.00 14.38 0.44
C ASN A 112 27.80 14.29 1.77
N LYS A 113 27.14 14.26 2.94
CA LYS A 113 27.81 14.49 4.24
C LYS A 113 28.39 13.25 4.90
N SER A 114 28.06 12.03 4.47
CA SER A 114 28.78 10.84 4.91
C SER A 114 28.68 9.71 3.88
N THR A 115 29.74 9.50 3.11
CA THR A 115 29.83 8.46 2.06
C THR A 115 30.74 7.30 2.45
N LYS A 116 31.20 7.28 3.72
CA LYS A 116 32.12 6.26 4.23
C LYS A 116 31.48 5.51 5.38
N ALA A 117 31.57 4.20 5.32
CA ALA A 117 31.18 3.28 6.38
C ALA A 117 32.22 2.16 6.45
N GLN A 118 32.33 1.52 7.60
CA GLN A 118 33.07 0.27 7.69
C GLN A 118 32.30 -0.83 6.94
N GLN A 119 33.01 -1.77 6.34
CA GLN A 119 32.38 -2.92 5.67
C GLN A 119 31.52 -3.76 6.63
N SER A 120 31.86 -3.75 7.93
CA SER A 120 31.08 -4.35 9.01
C SER A 120 29.76 -3.63 9.33
N GLY A 121 29.48 -2.49 8.70
CA GLY A 121 28.27 -1.70 8.95
C GLY A 121 28.39 -0.75 10.15
N GLY A 122 27.24 -0.43 10.78
CA GLY A 122 27.16 0.44 11.96
C GLY A 122 27.19 1.96 11.68
N ALA A 123 27.39 2.37 10.42
CA ALA A 123 27.32 3.76 10.03
C ALA A 123 25.88 4.27 9.93
N THR A 124 25.63 5.48 10.43
CA THR A 124 24.36 6.17 10.22
C THR A 124 24.45 7.05 8.97
N PHE A 125 23.50 6.86 8.05
CA PHE A 125 23.32 7.70 6.88
C PHE A 125 22.07 8.55 7.05
N THR A 126 22.18 9.84 6.77
CA THR A 126 21.04 10.75 6.75
C THR A 126 20.59 10.96 5.30
N ILE A 127 19.46 10.38 4.96
CA ILE A 127 18.78 10.60 3.68
C ILE A 127 17.84 11.80 3.89
N GLN A 128 17.94 12.79 3.00
CA GLN A 128 17.05 13.95 3.00
C GLN A 128 16.08 13.82 1.83
N GLY A 129 14.86 14.28 2.00
CA GLY A 129 13.82 14.10 1.01
C GLY A 129 12.46 14.55 1.50
N GLU A 130 11.46 14.36 0.66
CA GLU A 130 10.07 14.73 0.92
C GLU A 130 9.17 13.49 0.81
N GLY A 131 8.01 13.51 1.48
CA GLY A 131 7.01 12.46 1.35
C GLY A 131 7.31 11.14 2.07
N PHE A 132 8.40 11.02 2.84
CA PHE A 132 8.69 9.79 3.61
C PHE A 132 7.60 9.44 4.64
N ASN A 133 6.86 10.43 5.15
CA ASN A 133 5.74 10.20 6.05
C ASN A 133 4.48 9.67 5.33
N ASN A 134 4.48 9.65 3.99
CA ASN A 134 3.36 9.14 3.19
C ASN A 134 3.43 7.62 2.99
N VAL A 135 4.55 6.98 3.35
CA VAL A 135 4.74 5.53 3.24
C VAL A 135 4.80 4.89 4.63
N GLY A 136 4.22 3.69 4.76
CA GLY A 136 4.20 2.97 6.04
C GLY A 136 5.52 2.29 6.40
N GLN A 137 6.36 1.99 5.41
CA GLN A 137 7.64 1.33 5.61
C GLN A 137 8.65 1.80 4.55
N ILE A 138 9.89 2.02 4.99
CA ILE A 138 11.05 2.26 4.13
C ILE A 138 12.00 1.09 4.36
N THR A 139 12.42 0.43 3.28
CA THR A 139 13.35 -0.71 3.33
C THR A 139 14.61 -0.36 2.54
N VAL A 140 15.76 -0.64 3.11
CA VAL A 140 17.05 -0.60 2.40
C VAL A 140 17.36 -2.01 1.95
N GLU A 141 17.13 -2.32 0.68
CA GLU A 141 17.39 -3.66 0.14
C GLU A 141 18.88 -3.96 0.00
N ARG A 142 19.65 -2.95 -0.44
CA ARG A 142 21.07 -3.11 -0.72
C ARG A 142 21.82 -1.80 -0.50
N VAL A 143 23.01 -1.93 0.08
CA VAL A 143 24.03 -0.87 0.11
C VAL A 143 25.15 -1.26 -0.85
N ILE A 144 25.52 -0.36 -1.75
CA ILE A 144 26.65 -0.55 -2.66
C ILE A 144 27.80 0.32 -2.17
N THR A 145 28.92 -0.31 -1.85
CA THR A 145 30.13 0.37 -1.38
C THR A 145 31.22 0.34 -2.45
N ARG A 146 32.13 1.32 -2.39
CA ARG A 146 33.40 1.29 -3.09
C ARG A 146 34.50 1.46 -2.05
N ASP A 147 35.52 0.61 -2.13
CA ASP A 147 36.69 0.74 -1.27
C ASP A 147 37.39 2.06 -1.59
N VAL A 148 37.54 2.90 -0.56
CA VAL A 148 38.36 4.11 -0.63
C VAL A 148 39.67 3.75 0.06
N LEU A 149 40.66 3.34 -0.72
CA LEU A 149 42.02 3.14 -0.21
C LEU A 149 42.49 4.47 0.38
N SER A 150 42.71 4.49 1.69
CA SER A 150 43.44 5.60 2.32
C SER A 150 44.89 5.47 1.86
N ASN A 151 45.36 6.43 1.06
CA ASN A 151 46.80 6.64 0.90
C ASN A 151 47.33 7.04 2.28
N VAL A 152 47.86 6.07 3.02
CA VAL A 152 48.68 6.28 4.22
C VAL A 152 50.13 6.32 3.77
#